data_AF-A0A9E1IVR2-F1
#
_entry.id   AF-A0A9E1IVR2-F1
#
_cell.length_a   1.000
_cell.length_b   1.000
_cell.length_c   1.000
_cell.angle_alpha   90.00
_cell.angle_beta   90.00
_cell.angle_gamma   90.00
#
_symmetry.space_group_name_H-M   'P 1'
#
loop_
_entity.id
_entity.type
_entity.pdbx_description
1 polymer ?
#
loop_
_entity_poly.entity_id
_entity_poly.type
_entity_poly.pdbx_seq_one_letter_code
_entity_poly.pdbx_strand_id
1 'polypeptide(L)'
;MNQKNKEITKLLKNKQETCARLLLKMGEQMEAVNKEDDSQLKEIIEIKEGLIAALNETDQKIADLARDLDGTARESLIRENKDLGFQIETDLEKIIKQEIDCQEKLKLVKSEVVEKIKGLRKGQELLKGYERSQRIKPKISKNV
;
A
#
# COMPACT_ATOMS: atom_id res chain seq x y z
N MET A 1 -7.41 -34.59 19.09
CA MET A 1 -7.45 -33.53 18.05
C MET A 1 -7.53 -34.18 16.68
N ASN A 2 -8.61 -33.91 15.93
CA ASN A 2 -8.85 -34.40 14.57
C ASN A 2 -7.72 -33.95 13.62
N GLN A 3 -7.34 -34.78 12.64
CA GLN A 3 -6.32 -34.45 11.64
C GLN A 3 -6.63 -33.13 10.92
N LYS A 4 -7.90 -32.88 10.57
CA LYS A 4 -8.34 -31.62 9.96
C LYS A 4 -8.10 -30.41 10.89
N ASN A 5 -8.34 -30.55 12.19
CA ASN A 5 -8.09 -29.47 13.16
C ASN A 5 -6.60 -29.12 13.26
N LYS A 6 -5.72 -30.15 13.25
CA LYS A 6 -4.26 -29.92 13.25
C LYS A 6 -3.80 -29.17 12.01
N GLU A 7 -4.37 -29.52 10.86
CA GLU A 7 -4.05 -28.89 9.59
C GLU A 7 -4.54 -27.44 9.54
N ILE A 8 -5.76 -27.15 10.02
CA ILE A 8 -6.27 -25.79 10.12
C ILE A 8 -5.40 -24.95 11.08
N THR A 9 -5.01 -25.48 12.24
CA THR A 9 -4.08 -24.78 13.14
C THR A 9 -2.74 -24.46 12.47
N LYS A 10 -2.21 -25.37 11.65
CA LYS A 10 -0.99 -25.10 10.87
C LYS A 10 -1.21 -23.96 9.87
N LEU A 11 -2.33 -23.97 9.15
CA LEU A 11 -2.67 -22.91 8.20
C LEU A 11 -2.86 -21.56 8.90
N LEU A 12 -3.48 -21.52 10.07
CA LEU A 12 -3.61 -20.30 10.87
C LEU A 12 -2.25 -19.74 11.31
N LYS A 13 -1.30 -20.59 11.70
CA LYS A 13 0.07 -20.15 12.01
C LYS A 13 0.77 -19.57 10.79
N ASN A 14 0.67 -20.25 9.64
CA ASN A 14 1.19 -19.72 8.38
C ASN A 14 0.55 -18.37 8.00
N LYS A 15 -0.76 -18.22 8.25
CA LYS A 15 -1.49 -16.96 8.05
C LYS A 15 -0.91 -15.85 8.92
N GLN A 16 -0.69 -16.12 10.21
CA GLN A 16 -0.06 -15.18 11.14
C GLN A 16 1.34 -14.76 10.68
N GLU A 17 2.19 -15.71 10.27
CA GLU A 17 3.53 -15.42 9.73
C GLU A 17 3.46 -14.55 8.47
N THR A 18 2.48 -14.81 7.60
CA THR A 18 2.25 -14.02 6.38
C THR A 18 1.78 -12.60 6.72
N CYS A 19 0.90 -12.44 7.71
CA CYS A 19 0.51 -11.12 8.24
C CYS A 19 1.71 -10.36 8.81
N ALA A 20 2.58 -11.02 9.58
CA ALA A 20 3.79 -10.41 10.13
C ALA A 20 4.73 -9.93 9.01
N ARG A 21 4.92 -10.74 7.95
CA ARG A 21 5.69 -10.34 6.77
C ARG A 21 5.05 -9.14 6.05
N LEU A 22 3.73 -9.12 5.94
CA LEU A 22 3.01 -8.02 5.31
C LEU A 22 3.17 -6.72 6.12
N LEU A 23 3.10 -6.77 7.45
CA LEU A 23 3.37 -5.64 8.33
C LEU A 23 4.80 -5.08 8.16
N LEU A 24 5.80 -5.94 8.02
CA LEU A 24 7.17 -5.50 7.72
C LEU A 24 7.22 -4.75 6.39
N LYS A 25 6.57 -5.28 5.36
CA LYS A 25 6.48 -4.61 4.04
C LYS A 25 5.70 -3.30 4.08
N MET A 26 4.69 -3.15 4.93
CA MET A 26 4.03 -1.85 5.15
C MET A 26 4.98 -0.82 5.77
N GLY A 27 5.84 -1.24 6.70
CA GLY A 27 6.89 -0.38 7.26
C GLY A 27 7.87 0.10 6.18
N GLU A 28 8.39 -0.84 5.38
CA GLU A 28 9.29 -0.53 4.26
C GLU A 28 8.62 0.38 3.22
N GLN A 29 7.34 0.17 2.92
CA GLN A 29 6.58 1.02 2.00
C GLN A 29 6.54 2.47 2.50
N MET A 30 6.24 2.67 3.79
CA MET A 30 6.18 4.01 4.37
C MET A 30 7.55 4.71 4.29
N GLU A 31 8.65 3.97 4.49
CA GLU A 31 10.00 4.50 4.27
C GLU A 31 10.27 4.88 2.82
N ALA A 32 9.89 4.04 1.86
CA ALA A 32 10.05 4.34 0.44
C ALA A 32 9.25 5.59 0.03
N VAL A 33 8.01 5.72 0.52
CA VAL A 33 7.18 6.93 0.32
C VAL A 33 7.83 8.16 0.94
N ASN A 34 8.44 8.05 2.13
CA ASN A 34 9.14 9.17 2.76
C ASN A 34 10.39 9.63 1.99
N LYS A 35 11.05 8.69 1.31
CA LYS A 35 12.27 8.94 0.51
C LYS A 35 11.96 9.32 -0.94
N GLU A 36 10.69 9.35 -1.34
CA GLU A 36 10.25 9.51 -2.74
C GLU A 36 10.91 8.47 -3.67
N ASP A 37 11.16 7.26 -3.18
CA ASP A 37 11.79 6.17 -3.95
C ASP A 37 10.73 5.32 -4.65
N ASP A 38 10.33 5.76 -5.85
CA ASP A 38 9.31 5.11 -6.67
C ASP A 38 9.71 3.69 -7.12
N SER A 39 11.02 3.44 -7.31
CA SER A 39 11.50 2.12 -7.75
C SER A 39 11.34 1.10 -6.63
N GLN A 40 11.81 1.44 -5.42
CA GLN A 40 11.65 0.61 -4.24
C GLN A 40 10.16 0.43 -3.89
N LEU A 41 9.37 1.49 -3.99
CA LEU A 41 7.93 1.44 -3.73
C LEU A 41 7.23 0.42 -4.64
N LYS A 42 7.58 0.39 -5.93
CA LYS A 42 7.02 -0.57 -6.88
C LYS A 42 7.34 -2.01 -6.52
N GLU A 43 8.59 -2.33 -6.22
CA GLU A 43 9.01 -3.67 -5.80
C GLU A 43 8.27 -4.13 -4.54
N ILE A 44 8.11 -3.23 -3.56
CA ILE A 44 7.38 -3.52 -2.33
C ILE A 44 5.91 -3.85 -2.63
N ILE A 45 5.26 -3.10 -3.51
CA ILE A 45 3.86 -3.35 -3.90
C ILE A 45 3.70 -4.75 -4.51
N GLU A 46 4.57 -5.14 -5.45
CA GLU A 46 4.53 -6.46 -6.08
C GLU A 46 4.69 -7.59 -5.03
N ILE A 47 5.59 -7.42 -4.06
CA ILE A 47 5.76 -8.39 -2.96
C ILE A 47 4.49 -8.46 -2.10
N LYS A 48 3.88 -7.32 -1.74
CA LYS A 48 2.65 -7.29 -0.95
C LYS A 48 1.49 -7.98 -1.67
N GLU A 49 1.34 -7.75 -2.97
CA GLU A 49 0.31 -8.40 -3.78
C GLU A 49 0.44 -9.93 -3.73
N GLY A 50 1.67 -10.44 -3.83
CA GLY A 50 1.95 -11.87 -3.65
C GLY A 50 1.61 -12.39 -2.26
N LEU A 51 1.90 -11.64 -1.20
CA LEU A 51 1.54 -12.00 0.18
C LEU A 51 0.02 -12.01 0.39
N ILE A 52 -0.71 -11.04 -0.17
CA ILE A 52 -2.18 -10.97 -0.10
C ILE A 52 -2.81 -12.15 -0.85
N ALA A 53 -2.28 -12.50 -2.03
CA ALA A 53 -2.73 -13.67 -2.76
C ALA A 53 -2.54 -14.95 -1.92
N ALA A 54 -1.38 -15.12 -1.28
CA ALA A 54 -1.11 -16.26 -0.40
C ALA A 54 -2.03 -16.31 0.84
N LEU A 55 -2.39 -15.16 1.41
CA LEU A 55 -3.38 -15.07 2.49
C LEU A 55 -4.76 -15.56 2.01
N ASN A 56 -5.22 -15.11 0.85
CA ASN A 56 -6.50 -15.51 0.28
C ASN A 56 -6.55 -17.02 -0.01
N GLU A 57 -5.47 -17.59 -0.56
CA GLU A 57 -5.36 -19.04 -0.76
C GLU A 57 -5.42 -19.82 0.55
N THR A 58 -4.77 -19.29 1.60
CA THR A 58 -4.78 -19.91 2.93
C THR A 58 -6.18 -19.87 3.53
N ASP A 59 -6.89 -18.76 3.40
CA ASP A 59 -8.27 -18.61 3.88
C ASP A 59 -9.23 -19.53 3.16
N GLN A 60 -9.07 -19.68 1.84
CA GLN A 60 -9.87 -20.63 1.07
C GLN A 60 -9.63 -22.08 1.53
N LYS A 61 -8.37 -22.49 1.74
CA LYS A 61 -8.03 -23.82 2.26
C LYS A 61 -8.63 -24.07 3.65
N ILE A 62 -8.57 -23.08 4.54
CA ILE A 62 -9.19 -23.16 5.87
C ILE A 62 -10.70 -23.34 5.74
N ALA A 63 -11.36 -22.55 4.89
CA ALA A 63 -12.80 -22.61 4.68
C ALA A 63 -13.23 -23.99 4.12
N ASP A 64 -12.47 -24.54 3.18
CA ASP A 64 -12.74 -25.86 2.62
C ASP A 64 -12.58 -26.98 3.66
N LEU A 65 -11.51 -26.93 4.48
CA LEU A 65 -11.30 -27.91 5.55
C LEU A 65 -12.35 -27.79 6.66
N ALA A 66 -12.79 -26.57 6.97
CA ALA A 66 -13.75 -26.29 8.03
C ALA A 66 -15.19 -26.66 7.66
N ARG A 67 -15.53 -26.74 6.37
CA ARG A 67 -16.89 -27.01 5.87
C ARG A 67 -17.47 -28.31 6.39
N ASP A 68 -16.64 -29.35 6.52
CA ASP A 68 -17.08 -30.69 6.91
C ASP A 68 -16.84 -30.99 8.39
N LEU A 69 -16.47 -30.00 9.21
CA LEU A 69 -16.27 -30.22 10.64
C LEU A 69 -17.63 -30.32 11.35
N ASP A 70 -17.77 -31.35 12.20
CA ASP A 70 -18.89 -31.43 13.13
C ASP A 70 -18.84 -30.31 14.19
N GLY A 71 -19.96 -30.08 14.88
CA GLY A 71 -20.09 -29.00 15.85
C GLY A 71 -19.06 -29.06 16.99
N THR A 72 -18.76 -30.26 17.49
CA THR A 72 -17.79 -30.45 18.58
C THR A 72 -16.36 -30.18 18.12
N ALA A 73 -15.98 -30.65 16.93
CA ALA A 73 -14.68 -30.40 16.33
C ALA A 73 -14.49 -28.92 16.03
N ARG A 74 -15.54 -28.22 15.59
CA ARG A 74 -15.52 -26.77 15.34
C ARG A 74 -15.35 -25.97 16.63
N GLU A 75 -16.07 -26.32 17.70
CA GLU A 75 -15.92 -25.67 19.01
C GLU A 75 -14.52 -25.88 19.62
N SER A 76 -13.98 -27.09 19.52
CA SER A 76 -12.59 -27.39 19.93
C SER A 76 -11.59 -26.54 19.14
N LEU A 77 -11.77 -26.44 17.82
CA LEU A 77 -10.90 -25.63 16.96
C LEU A 77 -10.92 -24.15 17.35
N ILE A 78 -12.10 -23.57 17.57
CA ILE A 78 -12.27 -22.16 17.97
C ILE A 78 -11.58 -21.92 19.33
N ARG A 79 -11.80 -22.81 20.29
CA ARG A 79 -11.23 -22.67 21.64
C ARG A 79 -9.71 -22.75 21.62
N GLU A 80 -9.16 -23.71 20.89
CA GLU A 80 -7.72 -23.97 20.80
C GLU A 80 -6.96 -22.87 20.06
N ASN A 81 -7.61 -22.18 19.12
CA ASN A 81 -6.98 -21.15 18.29
C ASN A 81 -7.49 -19.74 18.61
N LYS A 82 -8.15 -19.53 19.76
CA LYS A 82 -8.74 -18.24 20.12
C LYS A 82 -7.72 -17.09 20.11
N ASP A 83 -6.60 -17.28 20.81
CA ASP A 83 -5.56 -16.25 20.93
C ASP A 83 -4.87 -15.99 19.59
N LEU A 84 -4.65 -17.06 18.82
CA LEU A 84 -4.08 -16.98 17.47
C LEU A 84 -5.02 -16.22 16.52
N GLY A 85 -6.32 -16.49 16.58
CA GLY A 85 -7.35 -15.78 15.82
C GLY A 85 -7.39 -14.30 16.16
N PHE A 86 -7.39 -13.98 17.46
CA PHE A 86 -7.36 -12.59 17.93
C PHE A 86 -6.11 -11.83 17.46
N GLN A 87 -4.94 -12.48 17.49
CA GLN A 87 -3.70 -11.86 16.99
C GLN A 87 -3.77 -11.60 15.49
N ILE A 88 -4.27 -12.56 14.70
CA ILE A 88 -4.44 -12.40 13.26
C ILE A 88 -5.39 -11.26 12.94
N GLU A 89 -6.52 -11.16 13.64
CA GLU A 89 -7.48 -10.05 13.48
C GLU A 89 -6.83 -8.69 13.78
N THR A 90 -6.11 -8.61 14.89
CA THR A 90 -5.36 -7.39 15.28
C THR A 90 -4.32 -7.00 14.22
N ASP A 91 -3.57 -7.98 13.69
CA ASP A 91 -2.57 -7.73 12.66
C ASP A 91 -3.23 -7.25 11.36
N LEU A 92 -4.36 -7.83 10.96
CA LEU A 92 -5.13 -7.41 9.79
C LEU A 92 -5.70 -5.99 9.93
N GLU A 93 -6.24 -5.63 11.09
CA GLU A 93 -6.69 -4.26 11.37
C GLU A 93 -5.55 -3.26 11.24
N LYS A 94 -4.37 -3.61 11.77
CA LYS A 94 -3.17 -2.77 11.67
C LYS A 94 -2.70 -2.63 10.22
N ILE A 95 -2.72 -3.71 9.43
CA ILE A 95 -2.38 -3.70 8.00
C ILE A 95 -3.32 -2.75 7.25
N ILE A 96 -4.63 -2.86 7.47
CA ILE A 96 -5.64 -2.01 6.82
C ILE A 96 -5.40 -0.55 7.16
N LYS A 97 -5.18 -0.24 8.44
CA LYS A 97 -4.91 1.13 8.89
C LYS A 97 -3.66 1.72 8.22
N GLN A 98 -2.56 0.98 8.18
CA GLN A 98 -1.32 1.44 7.57
C GLN A 98 -1.47 1.67 6.05
N GLU A 99 -2.26 0.85 5.36
CA GLU A 99 -2.53 1.05 3.94
C GLU A 99 -3.34 2.34 3.70
N ILE A 100 -4.34 2.61 4.54
CA ILE A 100 -5.12 3.86 4.49
C ILE A 100 -4.20 5.06 4.69
N ASP A 101 -3.38 5.05 5.75
CA ASP A 101 -2.43 6.12 6.06
C ASP A 101 -1.46 6.37 4.87
N CYS A 102 -0.97 5.30 4.25
CA CYS A 102 -0.10 5.39 3.08
C CYS A 102 -0.83 5.98 1.86
N GLN A 103 -2.08 5.58 1.61
CA GLN A 103 -2.89 6.12 0.51
C GLN A 103 -3.16 7.61 0.68
N GLU A 104 -3.46 8.06 1.91
CA GLU A 104 -3.64 9.49 2.20
C GLU A 104 -2.37 10.28 1.93
N LYS A 105 -1.22 9.76 2.36
CA LYS A 105 0.07 10.40 2.10
C LYS A 105 0.38 10.51 0.59
N LEU A 106 0.19 9.43 -0.17
CA LEU A 106 0.40 9.45 -1.62
C LEU A 106 -0.55 10.42 -2.34
N LYS A 107 -1.79 10.61 -1.86
CA LYS A 107 -2.71 11.61 -2.40
C LYS A 107 -2.18 13.04 -2.20
N LEU A 108 -1.61 13.33 -1.03
CA LEU A 108 -0.98 14.64 -0.76
C LEU A 108 0.21 14.88 -1.70
N VAL A 109 1.13 13.93 -1.80
CA VAL A 109 2.29 14.01 -2.71
C VAL A 109 1.84 14.26 -4.15
N LYS A 110 0.86 13.49 -4.64
CA LYS A 110 0.28 13.68 -5.97
C LYS A 110 -0.26 15.10 -6.17
N SER A 111 -0.96 15.65 -5.18
CA SER A 111 -1.52 17.00 -5.26
C SER A 111 -0.42 18.07 -5.37
N GLU A 112 0.67 17.95 -4.60
CA GLU A 112 1.80 18.88 -4.65
C GLU A 112 2.52 18.84 -6.00
N VAL A 113 2.75 17.64 -6.55
CA VAL A 113 3.36 17.46 -7.87
C VAL A 113 2.51 18.12 -8.96
N VAL A 114 1.18 17.96 -8.90
CA VAL A 114 0.26 18.61 -9.85
C VAL A 114 0.35 20.13 -9.78
N GLU A 115 0.40 20.72 -8.58
CA GLU A 115 0.55 22.17 -8.42
C GLU A 115 1.92 22.68 -8.91
N LYS A 116 3.00 21.95 -8.63
CA LYS A 116 4.34 22.25 -9.19
C LYS A 116 4.32 22.26 -10.73
N ILE A 117 3.69 21.26 -11.36
CA ILE A 117 3.55 21.20 -12.82
C ILE A 117 2.74 22.39 -13.37
N LYS A 118 1.63 22.76 -12.72
CA LYS A 118 0.84 23.94 -13.12
C LYS A 118 1.67 25.22 -13.02
N GLY A 119 2.46 25.38 -11.95
CA GLY A 119 3.38 26.50 -11.78
C GLY A 119 4.41 26.58 -12.91
N LEU A 120 5.03 25.45 -13.25
CA LEU A 120 6.00 25.36 -14.35
C LEU A 120 5.37 25.72 -15.71
N ARG A 121 4.15 25.22 -16.00
CA ARG A 121 3.42 25.57 -17.24
C ARG A 121 3.14 27.07 -17.33
N LYS A 122 2.65 27.69 -16.25
CA LYS A 122 2.44 29.15 -16.19
C LYS A 122 3.74 29.92 -16.39
N GLY A 123 4.85 29.47 -15.80
CA GLY A 123 6.18 30.06 -16.01
C GLY A 123 6.63 29.97 -17.47
N GLN A 124 6.44 28.82 -18.12
CA GLN A 124 6.73 28.65 -19.55
C GLN A 124 5.87 29.56 -20.44
N GLU A 125 4.59 29.73 -20.12
CA GLU A 125 3.71 30.68 -20.83
C GLU A 125 4.18 32.13 -20.69
N LEU A 126 4.60 32.54 -19.49
CA LEU A 126 5.19 33.87 -19.25
C LEU A 126 6.46 34.06 -20.09
N LEU A 127 7.38 33.09 -20.10
CA LEU A 127 8.63 33.16 -20.87
C LEU A 127 8.39 33.25 -22.39
N LYS A 128 7.40 32.53 -22.93
CA LYS A 128 6.98 32.68 -24.34
C LYS A 128 6.52 34.10 -24.68
N GLY A 129 5.89 34.79 -23.71
CA GLY A 129 5.51 36.20 -23.84
C GLY A 129 6.73 37.14 -23.94
N TYR A 130 7.79 36.85 -23.18
CA TYR A 130 9.04 37.65 -23.23
C TYR A 130 9.84 37.43 -24.52
N GLU A 131 9.95 36.19 -25.02
CA GLU A 131 10.65 35.91 -26.30
C GLU A 131 9.93 36.48 -27.53
N ARG A 132 8.61 36.66 -27.47
CA ARG A 132 7.79 37.22 -28.58
C ARG A 132 7.52 38.71 -28.48
N SER A 133 7.76 39.34 -27.33
CA SER A 133 7.75 40.79 -27.28
C SER A 133 8.86 41.30 -28.20
N GLN A 134 8.47 41.80 -29.38
CA GLN A 134 9.33 42.65 -30.19
C GLN A 134 9.94 43.64 -29.22
N ARG A 135 11.26 43.55 -28.96
CA ARG A 135 11.99 44.59 -28.24
C ARG A 135 11.61 45.87 -28.97
N ILE A 136 10.77 46.70 -28.34
CA ILE A 136 10.53 48.06 -28.78
C ILE A 136 11.91 48.71 -28.63
N LYS A 137 12.71 48.68 -29.70
CA LYS A 137 13.94 49.45 -29.75
C LYS A 137 13.47 50.89 -29.57
N PRO A 138 13.93 51.62 -28.54
CA PRO A 138 13.65 53.04 -28.46
C PRO A 138 14.13 53.63 -29.79
N LYS A 139 13.24 54.31 -30.52
CA LYS A 139 13.69 55.12 -31.66
C LYS A 139 14.52 56.24 -31.06
N ILE A 140 15.84 56.04 -30.99
CA ILE A 140 16.79 57.10 -30.72
C ILE A 140 16.74 58.00 -31.96
N SER A 141 15.87 59.00 -31.90
CA SER A 141 15.84 60.11 -32.82
C SER A 141 17.20 60.81 -32.72
N LYS A 142 18.08 60.51 -33.68
CA LYS A 142 19.22 61.39 -33.95
C LYS A 142 18.66 62.65 -34.61
N ASN A 143 18.36 63.64 -33.79
CA ASN A 143 18.38 65.02 -34.26
C ASN A 143 19.86 65.42 -34.35
N VAL A 144 20.38 65.41 -35.57
CA VAL A 144 21.57 66.16 -35.99
C VAL A 144 21.07 67.40 -36.71
#